data_AF-A0A1G3KYP2-F1
#
_entry.id   AF-A0A1G3KYP2-F1
#
_cell.length_a   1.000
_cell.length_b   1.000
_cell.length_c   1.000
_cell.angle_alpha   90.00
_cell.angle_beta   90.00
_cell.angle_gamma   90.00
#
_symmetry.space_group_name_H-M   'P 1'
#
loop_
_entity.id
_entity.type
_entity.pdbx_description
1 polymer ?
#
loop_
_entity_poly.entity_id
_entity_poly.type
_entity_poly.pdbx_seq_one_letter_code
_entity_poly.pdbx_strand_id
1 'polypeptide(L)'
;MSERKQVASLFTGGALLIIVAFILFFAKLLTSFLFMPYILGGVFILAGVASFKKNKGLGVGFIVFGILSFLGKVGGMMSFLGWAALIIGIFMLVVGYFKIKK
;
A
#
# COMPACT_ATOMS: atom_id res chain seq x y z
N MET A 1 -23.51 13.67 13.34
CA MET A 1 -22.33 14.23 12.64
C MET A 1 -22.84 14.87 11.37
N SER A 2 -22.66 16.19 11.16
CA SER A 2 -23.29 16.91 10.05
C SER A 2 -22.98 16.25 8.71
N GLU A 3 -23.95 16.09 7.82
CA GLU A 3 -23.80 15.42 6.52
C GLU A 3 -22.57 15.92 5.74
N ARG A 4 -22.27 17.23 5.85
CA ARG A 4 -21.06 17.86 5.32
C ARG A 4 -19.74 17.21 5.78
N LYS A 5 -19.65 16.74 7.03
CA LYS A 5 -18.46 16.05 7.58
C LYS A 5 -18.31 14.63 7.02
N GLN A 6 -19.42 13.93 6.78
CA GLN A 6 -19.37 12.61 6.13
C GLN A 6 -18.96 12.71 4.67
N VAL A 7 -19.51 13.69 3.95
CA VAL A 7 -19.12 13.97 2.56
C VAL A 7 -17.64 14.33 2.47
N ALA A 8 -17.16 15.27 3.29
CA ALA A 8 -15.75 15.63 3.34
C ALA A 8 -14.87 14.39 3.62
N SER A 9 -15.23 13.57 4.61
CA SER A 9 -14.50 12.33 4.93
C SER A 9 -14.45 11.34 3.76
N LEU A 10 -15.54 11.17 3.02
CA LEU A 10 -15.58 10.31 1.82
C LEU A 10 -14.68 10.84 0.70
N PHE A 11 -14.67 12.15 0.48
CA PHE A 11 -13.79 12.77 -0.50
C PHE A 11 -12.32 12.69 -0.11
N THR A 12 -11.98 13.01 1.15
CA THR A 12 -10.60 12.94 1.65
C THR A 12 -10.10 11.50 1.67
N GLY A 13 -10.92 10.54 2.10
CA GLY A 13 -10.60 9.11 2.08
C GLY A 13 -10.42 8.57 0.66
N GLY A 14 -11.31 8.94 -0.26
CA GLY A 14 -11.20 8.56 -1.67
C GLY A 14 -9.93 9.11 -2.33
N ALA A 15 -9.60 10.38 -2.08
CA ALA A 15 -8.37 11.00 -2.58
C ALA A 15 -7.11 10.36 -1.98
N LEU A 16 -7.10 10.08 -0.68
CA LEU A 16 -6.00 9.37 -0.01
C LEU A 16 -5.76 7.99 -0.62
N LEU A 17 -6.82 7.22 -0.87
CA LEU A 17 -6.72 5.90 -1.48
C LEU A 17 -6.15 5.95 -2.91
N ILE A 18 -6.50 6.99 -3.67
CA ILE A 18 -5.93 7.22 -5.00
C ILE A 18 -4.43 7.53 -4.91
N ILE A 19 -4.03 8.40 -3.98
CA ILE A 19 -2.61 8.71 -3.74
C ILE A 19 -1.84 7.44 -3.35
N VAL A 20 -2.38 6.63 -2.44
CA VAL A 20 -1.78 5.35 -2.04
C VAL A 20 -1.67 4.39 -3.23
N ALA A 21 -2.69 4.33 -4.09
CA ALA A 21 -2.64 3.51 -5.31
C ALA A 21 -1.48 3.94 -6.23
N PHE A 22 -1.29 5.24 -6.45
CA PHE A 22 -0.18 5.76 -7.25
C PHE A 22 1.19 5.40 -6.64
N ILE A 23 1.35 5.53 -5.33
CA ILE A 23 2.58 5.11 -4.63
C ILE A 23 2.84 3.61 -4.83
N LEU A 24 1.80 2.78 -4.71
CA LEU A 24 1.91 1.33 -4.91
C LEU A 24 2.28 0.96 -6.35
N PHE A 25 1.73 1.67 -7.36
CA PHE A 25 2.11 1.46 -8.76
C PHE A 25 3.55 1.90 -9.03
N PHE A 26 3.99 2.99 -8.43
CA PHE A 26 5.38 3.45 -8.55
C PHE A 26 6.36 2.47 -7.86
N ALA A 27 6.00 1.96 -6.67
CA ALA A 27 6.75 0.91 -5.99
C ALA A 27 6.81 -0.40 -6.80
N LYS A 28 5.73 -0.76 -7.49
CA LYS A 28 5.72 -1.87 -8.45
C LYS A 28 6.71 -1.63 -9.59
N LEU A 29 6.75 -0.42 -10.15
CA LEU A 29 7.67 -0.08 -11.22
C LEU A 29 9.14 -0.22 -10.77
N LEU A 30 9.44 0.24 -9.55
CA LEU A 30 10.76 0.07 -8.93
C LEU A 30 11.10 -1.40 -8.68
N THR A 31 10.14 -2.22 -8.24
CA THR A 31 10.35 -3.66 -8.04
C THR A 31 10.35 -4.48 -9.33
N SER A 32 9.96 -3.89 -10.47
CA SER A 32 10.04 -4.52 -11.79
C SER A 32 11.46 -4.56 -12.36
N PHE A 33 12.41 -3.80 -11.80
CA PHE A 33 13.81 -3.86 -12.20
C PHE A 33 14.45 -5.16 -11.72
N LEU A 34 15.10 -5.89 -12.63
CA LEU A 34 15.61 -7.26 -12.45
C LEU A 34 16.38 -7.53 -11.14
N PHE A 35 17.10 -6.53 -10.61
CA PHE A 35 17.92 -6.65 -9.40
C PHE A 35 17.31 -6.02 -8.14
N MET A 36 16.32 -5.15 -8.28
CA MET A 36 15.74 -4.38 -7.17
C MET A 36 15.04 -5.25 -6.11
N PRO A 37 14.30 -6.34 -6.45
CA PRO A 37 13.67 -7.23 -5.46
C PRO A 37 14.68 -7.91 -4.55
N TYR A 38 15.85 -8.27 -5.08
CA TYR A 38 16.92 -8.92 -4.33
C TYR A 38 17.60 -7.93 -3.37
N ILE A 39 17.85 -6.70 -3.82
CA ILE A 39 18.45 -5.64 -2.98
C ILE A 39 17.48 -5.26 -1.86
N LEU A 40 16.22 -4.97 -2.19
CA LEU A 40 15.19 -4.63 -1.21
C LEU A 40 14.95 -5.79 -0.24
N GLY A 41 14.84 -7.02 -0.76
CA GLY A 41 14.69 -8.22 0.06
C GLY A 41 15.83 -8.39 1.05
N GLY A 42 17.08 -8.23 0.61
CA GLY A 42 18.26 -8.30 1.47
C GLY A 42 18.25 -7.25 2.57
N VAL A 43 17.94 -6.00 2.24
CA VAL A 43 17.85 -4.91 3.21
C VAL A 43 16.74 -5.16 4.23
N PHE A 44 15.57 -5.64 3.81
CA PHE A 44 14.47 -5.96 4.72
C PHE A 44 14.78 -7.13 5.65
N ILE A 45 15.47 -8.17 5.16
CA ILE A 45 15.91 -9.28 6.03
C ILE A 45 16.91 -8.77 7.07
N LEU A 46 17.91 -7.99 6.68
CA LEU A 46 18.88 -7.41 7.60
C LEU A 46 18.22 -6.49 8.64
N ALA A 47 17.28 -5.63 8.21
CA ALA A 47 16.50 -4.78 9.09
C ALA A 47 15.60 -5.60 10.04
N GLY A 48 15.04 -6.71 9.56
CA GLY A 48 14.24 -7.64 10.35
C GLY A 48 15.06 -8.36 11.41
N VAL A 49 16.26 -8.85 11.07
CA VAL A 49 17.21 -9.45 12.02
C VAL A 49 17.63 -8.44 13.08
N ALA A 50 17.96 -7.20 12.69
CA ALA A 50 18.30 -6.13 13.62
C ALA A 50 17.12 -5.76 14.55
N SER A 51 15.90 -5.76 14.01
CA SER A 51 14.68 -5.42 14.75
C SER A 51 14.18 -6.57 15.63
N PHE A 52 14.57 -7.82 15.36
CA PHE A 52 14.14 -9.01 16.10
C PHE A 52 14.48 -8.93 17.59
N LYS A 53 15.61 -8.29 17.92
CA LYS A 53 16.06 -8.08 19.31
C LYS A 53 15.22 -7.05 20.06
N LYS A 54 14.67 -6.05 19.37
CA LYS A 54 13.83 -5.01 19.98
C LYS A 54 12.35 -5.38 19.99
N ASN A 55 11.86 -5.95 18.90
CA ASN A 55 10.47 -6.34 18.75
C ASN A 55 10.38 -7.55 17.82
N LYS A 56 10.21 -8.73 18.41
CA LYS A 56 10.16 -10.01 17.69
C LYS A 56 9.07 -10.02 16.62
N GLY A 57 7.91 -9.41 16.88
CA GLY A 57 6.80 -9.34 15.91
C GLY A 57 7.15 -8.52 14.66
N LEU A 58 7.72 -7.33 14.86
CA LEU A 58 8.19 -6.50 13.74
C LEU A 58 9.35 -7.14 12.99
N GLY A 59 10.29 -7.78 13.71
CA GLY A 59 11.40 -8.51 13.12
C GLY A 59 10.95 -9.65 12.20
N VAL A 60 10.01 -10.49 12.66
CA VAL A 60 9.40 -11.55 11.83
C VAL A 60 8.72 -10.95 10.61
N GLY A 61 7.95 -9.87 10.79
CA GLY A 61 7.27 -9.19 9.68
C GLY A 61 8.23 -8.74 8.58
N PHE A 62 9.34 -8.09 8.95
CA PHE A 62 10.35 -7.66 7.99
C PHE A 62 11.09 -8.81 7.31
N ILE A 63 11.38 -9.91 8.03
CA ILE A 63 12.00 -11.10 7.44
C ILE A 63 11.08 -11.74 6.41
N VAL A 64 9.80 -11.94 6.76
CA VAL A 64 8.80 -12.50 5.83
C VAL A 64 8.63 -11.60 4.61
N PHE A 65 8.55 -10.27 4.81
CA PHE A 65 8.45 -9.31 3.71
C PHE A 65 9.70 -9.31 2.81
N GLY A 66 10.88 -9.47 3.40
CA GLY A 66 12.13 -9.60 2.67
C GLY A 66 12.20 -10.88 1.83
N ILE A 67 11.80 -12.03 2.38
CA ILE A 67 11.71 -13.30 1.63
C ILE A 67 10.72 -13.21 0.48
N LEU A 68 9.54 -12.60 0.71
CA LEU A 68 8.54 -12.39 -0.34
C LEU A 68 9.07 -11.47 -1.46
N SER A 69 9.91 -10.48 -1.10
CA SER A 69 10.58 -9.61 -2.07
C SER A 69 11.59 -10.40 -2.91
N PHE A 70 12.39 -11.28 -2.31
CA PHE A 70 13.30 -12.18 -3.04
C PHE A 70 12.59 -13.09 -4.05
N LEU A 71 11.41 -13.60 -3.70
CA LEU A 71 10.62 -14.47 -4.57
C LEU A 71 9.92 -13.70 -5.72
N GLY A 72 10.10 -12.38 -5.82
CA GLY A 72 9.44 -11.55 -6.83
C GLY A 72 7.92 -11.44 -6.66
N LYS A 73 7.36 -12.01 -5.58
CA LYS A 73 5.90 -12.05 -5.36
C LYS A 73 5.33 -10.73 -4.84
N VAL A 74 6.19 -9.82 -4.37
CA VAL A 74 5.78 -8.50 -3.86
C VAL A 74 5.21 -7.60 -4.96
N GLY A 75 5.73 -7.67 -6.19
CA GLY A 75 5.22 -6.87 -7.30
C GLY A 75 3.77 -7.19 -7.69
N GLY A 76 3.39 -8.47 -7.63
CA GLY A 76 2.01 -8.92 -7.89
C GLY A 76 1.04 -8.45 -6.80
N MET A 77 1.45 -8.53 -5.53
CA MET A 77 0.65 -8.09 -4.39
C MET A 77 0.47 -6.56 -4.36
N MET A 78 1.53 -5.80 -4.66
CA MET A 78 1.45 -4.33 -4.83
C MET A 78 0.52 -3.94 -5.98
N SER A 79 0.54 -4.69 -7.09
CA SER A 79 -0.38 -4.44 -8.22
C SER A 79 -1.84 -4.64 -7.82
N PHE A 80 -2.14 -5.74 -7.12
CA PHE A 80 -3.50 -6.03 -6.65
C PHE A 80 -4.00 -4.96 -5.67
N LEU A 81 -3.18 -4.61 -4.68
CA LEU A 81 -3.50 -3.58 -3.69
C LEU A 81 -3.65 -2.19 -4.32
N GLY A 82 -2.81 -1.85 -5.31
CA GLY A 82 -2.93 -0.59 -6.06
C GLY A 82 -4.24 -0.48 -6.81
N TRP A 83 -4.64 -1.52 -7.54
CA TRP A 83 -5.94 -1.55 -8.24
C TRP A 83 -7.12 -1.52 -7.26
N ALA A 84 -7.06 -2.28 -6.16
CA ALA A 84 -8.11 -2.28 -5.14
C ALA A 84 -8.29 -0.90 -4.50
N ALA A 85 -7.19 -0.24 -4.13
CA ALA A 85 -7.22 1.12 -3.58
C ALA A 85 -7.78 2.14 -4.57
N LEU A 86 -7.42 2.01 -5.86
CA LEU A 86 -7.92 2.89 -6.92
C LEU A 86 -9.44 2.72 -7.14
N ILE A 87 -9.93 1.48 -7.22
CA ILE A 87 -11.36 1.18 -7.39
C ILE A 87 -12.17 1.68 -6.18
N ILE A 88 -11.72 1.37 -4.96
CA ILE A 88 -12.40 1.81 -3.74
C ILE A 88 -12.34 3.35 -3.61
N GLY A 89 -11.20 3.96 -3.93
CA GLY A 89 -11.03 5.42 -3.89
C GLY A 89 -11.98 6.14 -4.84
N ILE A 90 -12.09 5.68 -6.10
CA ILE A 90 -13.07 6.20 -7.07
C ILE A 90 -14.50 5.99 -6.55
N PHE A 91 -14.82 4.80 -6.03
CA PHE A 91 -16.14 4.52 -5.50
C PHE A 91 -16.53 5.47 -4.35
N MET A 92 -15.62 5.75 -3.42
CA MET A 92 -15.86 6.69 -2.32
C MET A 92 -16.09 8.12 -2.82
N LEU A 93 -15.36 8.56 -3.86
CA LEU A 93 -15.59 9.86 -4.50
C LEU A 93 -16.96 9.94 -5.18
N VAL A 94 -17.36 8.88 -5.89
CA VAL A 94 -18.67 8.81 -6.56
C VAL A 94 -19.81 8.84 -5.54
N VAL A 95 -19.71 8.06 -4.46
CA VAL A 95 -20.69 8.07 -3.36
C VAL A 95 -20.73 9.44 -2.67
N GLY A 96 -19.58 10.07 -2.46
CA GLY A 96 -19.47 11.43 -1.95
C GLY A 96 -20.19 12.43 -2.84
N TYR A 97 -20.00 12.35 -4.15
CA TYR A 97 -20.64 13.23 -5.15
C TYR A 97 -22.16 13.08 -5.17
N PHE A 98 -22.68 11.85 -5.16
CA PHE A 98 -24.14 11.62 -5.09
C PHE A 98 -24.75 12.12 -3.77
N LYS A 99 -24.01 12.06 -2.65
CA LYS A 99 -24.44 12.64 -1.38
C LYS A 99 -24.45 14.17 -1.34
N ILE A 100 -23.71 14.86 -2.22
CA ILE A 100 -23.78 16.33 -2.36
C ILE A 100 -25.02 16.75 -3.17
N LYS A 101 -25.45 15.89 -4.10
CA LYS A 101 -26.56 16.17 -5.02
C LYS A 101 -27.95 15.84 -4.46
N LYS A 102 -28.03 15.03 -3.41
CA LYS A 102 -29.24 14.77 -2.64
C LYS A 102 -29.45 15.85 -1.60
#